data_AF-A0A329SIL6-F1
#
_entry.id   AF-A0A329SIL6-F1
#
_cell.length_a   1.000
_cell.length_b   1.000
_cell.length_c   1.000
_cell.angle_alpha   90.00
_cell.angle_beta   90.00
_cell.angle_gamma   90.00
#
_symmetry.space_group_name_H-M   'P 1'
#
loop_
_entity.id
_entity.type
_entity.pdbx_description
1 polymer ?
#
loop_
_entity_poly.entity_id
_entity_poly.type
_entity_poly.pdbx_seq_one_letter_code
_entity_poly.pdbx_strand_id
1 'polypeptide(L)'
;MPTAVHAAPADEDTASAADFEAAIAFLQKEGGKSPEESYFSVFKLAENQVKCTCGSLYCSDTCKQIAYAQHHALLCPLSEERESAMGQFLNHTLVTNEIFQLAAKVVAKILLLFAATQDMAQARQPVDMFCKLPWWEVISSEDDLEEGETLEEYRDKFRSLISQTFERFLGGLKDNLVHLEAQGELNGLTADAVLASCDEVLNVDSFSRVVGMFEMNNISMEIDHPFHALGEALSEASPEEKKDMPPVLARVKAALEKFAEEHKHHLCEEEHEHEHEEEECYALDEDFVGVEGTALFSGICTMNHSCDPNCTVLYTKDGAAHVFAVQDIPEGEELCISYIDVDQEVDEREECLREYQFVCHCARCEEERKS
;
A
#
# COMPACT_ATOMS: atom_id res chain seq x y z
N MET A 1 -16.14 -11.04 -56.09
CA MET A 1 -16.11 -12.08 -55.06
C MET A 1 -14.84 -11.88 -54.26
N PRO A 2 -14.91 -11.30 -53.04
CA PRO A 2 -13.74 -11.21 -52.18
C PRO A 2 -13.51 -12.58 -51.54
N THR A 3 -12.28 -13.07 -51.68
CA THR A 3 -11.75 -14.28 -51.04
C THR A 3 -11.77 -14.09 -49.52
N ALA A 4 -12.48 -14.98 -48.83
CA ALA A 4 -12.46 -15.08 -47.39
C ALA A 4 -11.05 -15.46 -46.94
N VAL A 5 -10.48 -14.65 -46.05
CA VAL A 5 -9.28 -15.01 -45.29
C VAL A 5 -9.72 -16.06 -44.28
N HIS A 6 -9.31 -17.31 -44.49
CA HIS A 6 -9.47 -18.36 -43.48
C HIS A 6 -8.60 -18.00 -42.27
N ALA A 7 -9.24 -17.66 -41.16
CA ALA A 7 -8.58 -17.72 -39.85
C ALA A 7 -8.11 -19.16 -39.62
N ALA A 8 -6.88 -19.32 -39.13
CA ALA A 8 -6.36 -20.61 -38.71
C ALA A 8 -7.29 -21.22 -37.64
N PRO A 9 -7.45 -22.56 -37.59
CA PRO A 9 -8.19 -23.19 -36.50
C PRO A 9 -7.49 -22.86 -35.18
N ALA A 10 -8.26 -22.42 -34.18
CA ALA A 10 -7.75 -22.23 -32.83
C ALA A 10 -7.17 -23.57 -32.34
N ASP A 11 -5.95 -23.54 -31.82
CA ASP A 11 -5.28 -24.71 -31.26
C ASP A 11 -6.06 -25.16 -30.02
N GLU A 12 -6.68 -26.35 -30.06
CA GLU A 12 -7.59 -26.84 -29.00
C GLU A 12 -6.89 -26.96 -27.63
N ASP A 13 -5.55 -26.93 -27.59
CA ASP A 13 -4.72 -27.01 -26.39
C ASP A 13 -4.31 -25.63 -25.82
N THR A 14 -4.73 -24.51 -26.44
CA THR A 14 -4.40 -23.16 -25.96
C THR A 14 -5.57 -22.51 -25.24
N ALA A 15 -5.31 -21.89 -24.07
CA ALA A 15 -6.33 -21.16 -23.33
C ALA A 15 -6.65 -19.82 -24.01
N SER A 16 -7.93 -19.57 -24.24
CA SER A 16 -8.46 -18.28 -24.72
C SER A 16 -8.91 -17.40 -23.56
N ALA A 17 -9.13 -16.10 -23.78
CA ALA A 17 -9.70 -15.21 -22.75
C ALA A 17 -11.04 -15.72 -22.19
N ALA A 18 -11.90 -16.29 -23.05
CA ALA A 18 -13.16 -16.91 -22.65
C ALA A 18 -12.94 -18.14 -21.74
N ASP A 19 -11.80 -18.83 -21.88
CA ASP A 19 -11.45 -19.93 -20.99
C ASP A 19 -11.10 -19.42 -19.58
N PHE A 20 -10.36 -18.31 -19.47
CA PHE A 20 -10.10 -17.66 -18.19
C PHE A 20 -11.39 -17.15 -17.54
N GLU A 21 -12.28 -16.50 -18.29
CA GLU A 21 -13.59 -16.04 -17.78
C GLU A 21 -14.43 -17.20 -17.25
N ALA A 22 -14.51 -18.31 -18.00
CA ALA A 22 -15.25 -19.50 -17.60
C ALA A 22 -14.63 -20.17 -16.36
N ALA A 23 -13.29 -20.16 -16.26
CA ALA A 23 -12.58 -20.68 -15.10
C ALA A 23 -12.87 -19.88 -13.83
N ILE A 24 -12.77 -18.55 -13.92
CA ILE A 24 -13.09 -17.64 -12.83
C ILE A 24 -14.55 -17.80 -12.41
N ALA A 25 -15.49 -17.86 -13.36
CA ALA A 25 -16.90 -18.02 -13.07
C ALA A 25 -17.22 -19.35 -12.37
N PHE A 26 -16.51 -20.42 -12.73
CA PHE A 26 -16.65 -21.72 -12.08
C PHE A 26 -16.15 -21.66 -10.62
N LEU A 27 -14.95 -21.14 -10.39
CA LEU A 27 -14.37 -21.03 -9.03
C LEU A 27 -15.19 -20.10 -8.11
N GLN A 28 -15.74 -19.01 -8.67
CA GLN A 28 -16.66 -18.12 -7.94
C GLN A 28 -17.90 -18.86 -7.43
N LYS A 29 -18.46 -19.76 -8.25
CA LYS A 29 -19.66 -20.52 -7.90
C LYS A 29 -19.39 -21.55 -6.80
N GLU A 30 -18.27 -22.26 -6.87
CA GLU A 30 -17.88 -23.27 -5.87
C GLU A 30 -17.55 -22.63 -4.51
N GLY A 31 -16.91 -21.45 -4.51
CA GLY A 31 -16.59 -20.72 -3.28
C GLY A 31 -17.78 -20.11 -2.55
N GLY A 32 -18.97 -20.09 -3.16
CA GLY A 32 -20.20 -19.54 -2.57
C GLY A 32 -20.19 -18.02 -2.29
N LYS A 33 -19.11 -17.33 -2.66
CA LYS A 33 -18.95 -15.87 -2.52
C LYS A 33 -19.56 -15.16 -3.72
N SER A 34 -20.11 -13.96 -3.51
CA SER A 34 -20.54 -13.14 -4.64
C SER A 34 -19.33 -12.77 -5.52
N PRO A 35 -19.54 -12.40 -6.80
CA PRO A 35 -18.43 -11.98 -7.66
C PRO A 35 -17.64 -10.77 -7.15
N GLU A 36 -18.23 -9.98 -6.25
CA GLU A 36 -17.62 -8.81 -5.60
C GLU A 36 -16.79 -9.20 -4.37
N GLU A 37 -17.15 -10.28 -3.68
CA GLU A 37 -16.46 -10.83 -2.51
C GLU A 37 -15.42 -11.91 -2.88
N SER A 38 -15.37 -12.28 -4.16
CA SER A 38 -14.41 -13.25 -4.68
C SER A 38 -13.05 -12.58 -4.87
N TYR A 39 -11.99 -13.26 -4.43
CA TYR A 39 -10.60 -12.88 -4.70
C TYR A 39 -10.36 -12.62 -6.22
N PHE A 40 -10.99 -13.41 -7.10
CA PHE A 40 -10.93 -13.24 -8.56
C PHE A 40 -11.67 -12.00 -9.12
N SER A 41 -12.24 -11.13 -8.28
CA SER A 41 -12.89 -9.89 -8.72
C SER A 41 -11.91 -8.94 -9.43
N VAL A 42 -10.62 -9.04 -9.11
CA VAL A 42 -9.53 -8.26 -9.73
C VAL A 42 -9.52 -8.35 -11.26
N PHE A 43 -9.86 -9.50 -11.84
CA PHE A 43 -9.94 -9.66 -13.29
C PHE A 43 -11.07 -8.83 -13.91
N LYS A 44 -12.19 -8.65 -13.20
CA LYS A 44 -13.30 -7.80 -13.63
C LYS A 44 -13.02 -6.30 -13.43
N LEU A 45 -12.21 -5.96 -12.43
CA LEU A 45 -11.80 -4.58 -12.18
C LEU A 45 -10.96 -4.02 -13.34
N ALA A 46 -10.13 -4.85 -13.97
CA ALA A 46 -9.31 -4.44 -15.12
C ALA A 46 -10.13 -3.99 -16.34
N GLU A 47 -11.30 -4.58 -16.58
CA GLU A 47 -12.17 -4.24 -17.72
C GLU A 47 -12.81 -2.85 -17.59
N ASN A 48 -13.06 -2.41 -16.36
CA ASN A 48 -13.74 -1.16 -16.04
C ASN A 48 -12.77 -0.02 -15.74
N GLN A 49 -11.48 -0.23 -16.01
CA GLN A 49 -10.46 0.75 -15.69
C GLN A 49 -10.70 2.07 -16.44
N VAL A 50 -10.53 3.18 -15.74
CA VAL A 50 -10.59 4.52 -16.30
C VAL A 50 -9.30 5.26 -16.05
N LYS A 51 -8.95 6.18 -16.95
CA LYS A 51 -7.72 6.95 -16.90
C LYS A 51 -8.00 8.44 -16.62
N CYS A 52 -7.14 9.09 -15.85
CA CYS A 52 -7.03 10.54 -15.81
C CYS A 52 -6.12 11.04 -16.96
N THR A 53 -6.28 12.29 -17.39
CA THR A 53 -5.41 12.88 -18.43
C THR A 53 -3.92 12.88 -18.04
N CYS A 54 -3.64 12.80 -16.75
CA CYS A 54 -2.28 12.79 -16.22
C CYS A 54 -1.61 11.41 -16.19
N GLY A 55 -2.29 10.34 -16.63
CA GLY A 55 -1.74 8.98 -16.60
C GLY A 55 -2.33 8.05 -15.56
N SER A 56 -2.87 8.58 -14.45
CA SER A 56 -3.36 7.76 -13.33
C SER A 56 -4.51 6.85 -13.75
N LEU A 57 -4.43 5.58 -13.35
CA LEU A 57 -5.44 4.55 -13.60
C LEU A 57 -6.27 4.31 -12.33
N TYR A 58 -7.56 4.04 -12.54
CA TYR A 58 -8.52 3.71 -11.49
C TYR A 58 -9.37 2.55 -11.94
N CYS A 59 -9.79 1.66 -11.03
CA CYS A 59 -10.59 0.49 -11.38
C CYS A 59 -12.04 0.82 -11.80
N SER A 60 -12.51 2.05 -11.59
CA SER A 60 -13.83 2.52 -12.02
C SER A 60 -13.92 4.04 -12.04
N ASP A 61 -14.92 4.59 -12.72
CA ASP A 61 -15.22 6.04 -12.67
C ASP A 61 -15.52 6.50 -11.23
N THR A 62 -16.26 5.70 -10.46
CA THR A 62 -16.51 5.96 -9.04
C THR A 62 -15.21 6.12 -8.25
N CYS A 63 -14.25 5.21 -8.42
CA CYS A 63 -12.95 5.30 -7.74
C CYS A 63 -12.14 6.51 -8.21
N LYS A 64 -12.21 6.87 -9.49
CA LYS A 64 -11.61 8.11 -10.02
C LYS A 64 -12.21 9.35 -9.37
N GLN A 65 -13.54 9.43 -9.25
CA GLN A 65 -14.23 10.57 -8.61
C GLN A 65 -13.89 10.64 -7.10
N ILE A 66 -13.86 9.51 -6.40
CA ILE A 66 -13.44 9.45 -5.00
C ILE A 66 -12.01 9.97 -4.85
N ALA A 67 -11.07 9.48 -5.67
CA ALA A 67 -9.69 9.94 -5.63
C ALA A 67 -9.57 11.44 -5.96
N TYR A 68 -10.30 11.92 -6.97
CA TYR A 68 -10.38 13.35 -7.32
C TYR A 68 -10.80 14.19 -6.11
N ALA A 69 -11.93 13.85 -5.49
CA ALA A 69 -12.46 14.56 -4.33
C ALA A 69 -11.57 14.47 -3.08
N GLN A 70 -10.79 13.40 -2.92
CA GLN A 70 -9.98 13.18 -1.73
C GLN A 70 -8.56 13.71 -1.82
N HIS A 71 -7.91 13.71 -2.99
CA HIS A 71 -6.52 14.15 -3.09
C HIS A 71 -6.09 14.50 -4.51
N HIS A 72 -6.60 13.80 -5.52
CA HIS A 72 -6.09 13.87 -6.88
C HIS A 72 -6.34 15.23 -7.53
N ALA A 73 -7.42 15.95 -7.17
CA ALA A 73 -7.63 17.32 -7.64
C ALA A 73 -6.43 18.26 -7.34
N LEU A 74 -5.79 18.08 -6.18
CA LEU A 74 -4.62 18.87 -5.77
C LEU A 74 -3.27 18.24 -6.13
N LEU A 75 -3.23 16.93 -6.40
CA LEU A 75 -2.00 16.19 -6.69
C LEU A 75 -1.85 15.79 -8.16
N CYS A 76 -2.80 16.13 -9.02
CA CYS A 76 -2.75 15.80 -10.43
C CYS A 76 -1.57 16.56 -11.10
N PRO A 77 -0.67 15.88 -11.81
CA PRO A 77 0.37 16.54 -12.60
C PRO A 77 -0.15 17.08 -13.94
N LEU A 78 -1.46 16.93 -14.21
CA LEU A 78 -2.22 17.37 -15.38
C LEU A 78 -1.88 16.67 -16.71
N SER A 79 -0.65 16.20 -16.87
CA SER A 79 -0.17 15.46 -18.06
C SER A 79 0.69 14.24 -17.68
N GLU A 80 0.84 13.31 -18.62
CA GLU A 80 1.65 12.09 -18.45
C GLU A 80 3.15 12.38 -18.41
N GLU A 81 3.58 13.46 -19.06
CA GLU A 81 4.96 13.93 -19.12
C GLU A 81 5.42 14.56 -17.81
N ARG A 82 4.49 14.87 -16.89
CA ARG A 82 4.77 15.42 -15.55
C ARG A 82 5.62 16.69 -15.56
N GLU A 83 5.39 17.56 -16.54
CA GLU A 83 6.15 18.83 -16.69
C GLU A 83 5.74 19.92 -15.68
N SER A 84 4.52 19.81 -15.12
CA SER A 84 4.00 20.75 -14.12
C SER A 84 4.81 20.75 -12.82
N ALA A 85 4.65 21.78 -11.98
CA ALA A 85 5.30 21.83 -10.67
C ALA A 85 4.93 20.61 -9.79
N MET A 86 3.67 20.15 -9.86
CA MET A 86 3.24 18.94 -9.18
C MET A 86 3.88 17.68 -9.79
N GLY A 87 4.03 17.63 -11.12
CA GLY A 87 4.78 16.56 -11.79
C GLY A 87 6.25 16.48 -11.36
N GLN A 88 6.91 17.63 -11.18
CA GLN A 88 8.27 17.70 -10.65
C GLN A 88 8.36 17.23 -9.19
N PHE A 89 7.36 17.53 -8.36
CA PHE A 89 7.26 16.95 -7.01
C PHE A 89 7.16 15.43 -7.08
N LEU A 90 6.26 14.88 -7.90
CA LEU A 90 6.10 13.43 -8.03
C LEU A 90 7.39 12.76 -8.52
N ASN A 91 8.05 13.31 -9.53
CA ASN A 91 9.33 12.79 -10.02
C ASN A 91 10.43 12.85 -8.95
N HIS A 92 10.46 13.91 -8.14
CA HIS A 92 11.36 14.00 -6.98
C HIS A 92 11.10 12.88 -5.97
N THR A 93 9.83 12.56 -5.67
CA THR A 93 9.51 11.48 -4.72
C THR A 93 9.89 10.10 -5.26
N LEU A 94 9.75 9.84 -6.56
CA LEU A 94 10.13 8.57 -7.18
C LEU A 94 11.64 8.28 -7.06
N VAL A 95 12.48 9.31 -7.03
CA VAL A 95 13.94 9.15 -6.92
C VAL A 95 14.47 9.33 -5.50
N THR A 96 13.63 9.72 -4.55
CA THR A 96 14.06 9.95 -3.15
C THR A 96 13.35 9.02 -2.19
N ASN A 97 12.06 9.23 -1.94
CA ASN A 97 11.24 8.36 -1.12
C ASN A 97 9.75 8.54 -1.47
N GLU A 98 9.08 7.46 -1.83
CA GLU A 98 7.67 7.47 -2.23
C GLU A 98 6.71 7.75 -1.06
N ILE A 99 7.15 7.60 0.19
CA ILE A 99 6.36 7.94 1.39
C ILE A 99 5.88 9.39 1.37
N PHE A 100 6.64 10.29 0.73
CA PHE A 100 6.26 11.69 0.57
C PHE A 100 4.99 11.87 -0.26
N GLN A 101 4.68 10.95 -1.18
CA GLN A 101 3.41 10.95 -1.91
C GLN A 101 2.23 10.59 -0.99
N LEU A 102 2.43 9.69 -0.02
CA LEU A 102 1.42 9.37 0.98
C LEU A 102 1.15 10.57 1.89
N ALA A 103 2.20 11.25 2.34
CA ALA A 103 2.08 12.49 3.12
C ALA A 103 1.38 13.60 2.33
N ALA A 104 1.71 13.77 1.05
CA ALA A 104 1.03 14.73 0.18
C ALA A 104 -0.46 14.40 0.00
N LYS A 105 -0.84 13.12 -0.12
CA LYS A 105 -2.26 12.69 -0.16
C LYS A 105 -3.02 13.08 1.11
N VAL A 106 -2.40 12.91 2.27
CA VAL A 106 -2.99 13.33 3.56
C VAL A 106 -3.22 14.83 3.58
N VAL A 107 -2.21 15.63 3.25
CA VAL A 107 -2.34 17.10 3.25
C VAL A 107 -3.38 17.56 2.24
N ALA A 108 -3.37 17.02 1.01
CA ALA A 108 -4.37 17.33 -0.01
C ALA A 108 -5.80 17.01 0.47
N LYS A 109 -5.99 15.88 1.17
CA LYS A 109 -7.28 15.49 1.73
C LYS A 109 -7.77 16.44 2.81
N ILE A 110 -6.88 16.86 3.71
CA ILE A 110 -7.21 17.87 4.74
C ILE A 110 -7.64 19.18 4.06
N LEU A 111 -6.89 19.65 3.06
CA LEU A 111 -7.20 20.89 2.36
C LEU A 111 -8.53 20.84 1.60
N LEU A 112 -8.81 19.74 0.87
CA LEU A 112 -10.07 19.58 0.15
C LEU A 112 -11.25 19.43 1.10
N LEU A 113 -11.08 18.72 2.22
CA LEU A 113 -12.12 18.59 3.25
C LEU A 113 -12.38 19.94 3.93
N PHE A 114 -11.33 20.70 4.27
CA PHE A 114 -11.47 22.06 4.78
C PHE A 114 -12.16 22.98 3.76
N ALA A 115 -11.80 22.91 2.47
CA ALA A 115 -12.48 23.73 1.46
C ALA A 115 -13.98 23.40 1.38
N ALA A 116 -14.34 22.13 1.56
CA ALA A 116 -15.74 21.69 1.57
C ALA A 116 -16.50 22.09 2.84
N THR A 117 -15.87 22.02 4.03
CA THR A 117 -16.57 22.16 5.33
C THR A 117 -16.30 23.50 6.03
N GLN A 118 -15.22 24.17 5.69
CA GLN A 118 -14.64 25.30 6.40
C GLN A 118 -14.35 25.00 7.89
N ASP A 119 -14.12 23.73 8.21
CA ASP A 119 -13.84 23.22 9.56
C ASP A 119 -12.51 22.45 9.55
N MET A 120 -11.45 23.09 10.06
CA MET A 120 -10.11 22.52 10.11
C MET A 120 -10.00 21.35 11.10
N ALA A 121 -10.73 21.42 12.22
CA ALA A 121 -10.71 20.36 13.22
C ALA A 121 -11.34 19.08 12.65
N GLN A 122 -12.46 19.22 11.94
CA GLN A 122 -13.06 18.11 11.20
C GLN A 122 -12.12 17.60 10.10
N ALA A 123 -11.45 18.50 9.38
CA ALA A 123 -10.57 18.13 8.28
C ALA A 123 -9.37 17.28 8.73
N ARG A 124 -8.83 17.58 9.92
CA ARG A 124 -7.66 16.90 10.50
C ARG A 124 -8.00 15.67 11.33
N GLN A 125 -9.23 15.54 11.81
CA GLN A 125 -9.67 14.43 12.66
C GLN A 125 -9.17 13.05 12.20
N PRO A 126 -9.21 12.67 10.90
CA PRO A 126 -8.78 11.34 10.45
C PRO A 126 -7.30 11.04 10.69
N VAL A 127 -6.47 12.07 10.90
CA VAL A 127 -5.03 11.90 11.12
C VAL A 127 -4.60 12.31 12.52
N ASP A 128 -5.29 13.21 13.20
CA ASP A 128 -4.91 13.65 14.55
C ASP A 128 -4.93 12.52 15.60
N MET A 129 -5.57 11.38 15.29
CA MET A 129 -5.61 10.20 16.17
C MET A 129 -4.30 9.41 16.26
N PHE A 130 -3.38 9.56 15.30
CA PHE A 130 -2.14 8.78 15.28
C PHE A 130 -1.05 9.45 16.11
N CYS A 131 -0.17 8.63 16.70
CA CYS A 131 1.12 9.11 17.20
C CYS A 131 1.99 9.60 16.03
N LYS A 132 2.65 10.74 16.19
CA LYS A 132 3.47 11.36 15.14
C LYS A 132 4.73 11.98 15.72
N LEU A 133 5.86 11.38 15.44
CA LEU A 133 7.15 12.02 15.60
C LEU A 133 7.61 12.61 14.26
N PRO A 134 8.45 13.66 14.26
CA PRO A 134 9.09 14.13 13.04
C PRO A 134 9.87 12.98 12.37
N TRP A 135 9.80 12.90 11.04
CA TRP A 135 10.41 11.81 10.25
C TRP A 135 11.85 11.46 10.67
N TRP A 136 12.72 12.47 10.77
CA TRP A 136 14.13 12.28 11.15
C TRP A 136 14.34 11.78 12.57
N GLU A 137 13.35 11.81 13.47
CA GLU A 137 13.45 11.19 14.79
C GLU A 137 13.10 9.71 14.75
N VAL A 138 12.27 9.30 13.78
CA VAL A 138 11.82 7.92 13.59
C VAL A 138 12.88 7.10 12.88
N ILE A 139 13.47 7.64 11.80
CA ILE A 139 14.34 6.87 10.90
C ILE A 139 15.84 6.98 11.21
N SER A 140 16.21 7.54 12.35
CA SER A 140 17.62 7.72 12.72
C SER A 140 17.93 6.98 14.02
N SER A 141 18.88 6.04 13.98
CA SER A 141 19.50 5.45 15.16
C SER A 141 20.95 5.94 15.33
N GLU A 142 21.49 5.80 16.54
CA GLU A 142 22.94 5.95 16.77
C GLU A 142 23.74 4.84 16.06
N ASP A 143 23.10 3.71 15.77
CA ASP A 143 23.71 2.57 15.07
C ASP A 143 23.98 2.87 13.58
N ASP A 144 23.30 3.87 13.00
CA ASP A 144 23.40 4.24 11.58
C ASP A 144 24.54 5.22 11.27
N LEU A 145 25.28 5.66 12.29
CA LEU A 145 26.25 6.76 12.16
C LEU A 145 27.60 6.31 11.62
N GLU A 146 28.13 7.08 10.67
CA GLU A 146 29.52 6.92 10.21
C GLU A 146 30.53 7.39 11.28
N GLU A 147 31.78 6.89 11.21
CA GLU A 147 32.81 7.24 12.19
C GLU A 147 33.08 8.75 12.22
N GLY A 148 32.74 9.39 13.35
CA GLY A 148 32.92 10.83 13.57
C GLY A 148 31.72 11.69 13.19
N GLU A 149 30.62 11.11 12.69
CA GLU A 149 29.35 11.80 12.48
C GLU A 149 28.52 11.84 13.77
N THR A 150 27.90 12.98 14.06
CA THR A 150 26.93 13.09 15.16
C THR A 150 25.51 12.78 14.68
N LEU A 151 24.65 12.28 15.57
CA LEU A 151 23.23 12.03 15.28
C LEU A 151 22.51 13.27 14.73
N GLU A 152 22.89 14.46 15.18
CA GLU A 152 22.28 15.71 14.71
C GLU A 152 22.70 16.06 13.28
N GLU A 153 23.97 15.85 12.92
CA GLU A 153 24.46 16.02 11.53
C GLU A 153 23.79 15.02 10.58
N TYR A 154 23.58 13.77 11.04
CA TYR A 154 22.85 12.77 10.29
C TYR A 154 21.39 13.18 10.07
N ARG A 155 20.70 13.62 11.13
CA ARG A 155 19.31 14.12 11.06
C ARG A 155 19.14 15.35 10.16
N ASP A 156 20.17 16.21 10.07
CA ASP A 156 20.15 17.38 9.20
C ASP A 156 20.05 17.02 7.71
N LYS A 157 20.58 15.86 7.29
CA LYS A 157 20.42 15.34 5.92
C LYS A 157 18.94 15.14 5.60
N PHE A 158 18.19 14.51 6.50
CA PHE A 158 16.75 14.26 6.33
C PHE A 158 15.92 15.55 6.44
N ARG A 159 16.27 16.45 7.37
CA ARG A 159 15.63 17.79 7.46
C ARG A 159 15.79 18.58 6.18
N SER A 160 16.98 18.53 5.56
CA SER A 160 17.24 19.17 4.27
C SER A 160 16.40 18.53 3.15
N LEU A 161 16.38 17.20 3.07
CA LEU A 161 15.61 16.47 2.05
C LEU A 161 14.11 16.77 2.15
N ILE A 162 13.53 16.71 3.35
CA ILE A 162 12.10 16.94 3.53
C ILE A 162 11.71 18.41 3.29
N SER A 163 12.60 19.36 3.61
CA SER A 163 12.37 20.78 3.31
C SER A 163 12.31 21.03 1.80
N GLN A 164 13.26 20.46 1.04
CA GLN A 164 13.27 20.56 -0.43
C GLN A 164 12.05 19.86 -1.04
N THR A 165 11.68 18.71 -0.50
CA THR A 165 10.49 17.96 -0.93
C THR A 165 9.21 18.79 -0.70
N PHE A 166 9.07 19.37 0.49
CA PHE A 166 7.92 20.18 0.86
C PHE A 166 7.83 21.45 0.02
N GLU A 167 8.95 22.10 -0.32
CA GLU A 167 8.96 23.27 -1.20
C GLU A 167 8.40 22.92 -2.60
N ARG A 168 8.82 21.80 -3.18
CA ARG A 168 8.29 21.30 -4.47
C ARG A 168 6.81 20.99 -4.38
N PHE A 169 6.41 20.26 -3.34
CA PHE A 169 5.01 19.94 -3.07
C PHE A 169 4.16 21.22 -2.99
N LEU A 170 4.58 22.19 -2.17
CA LEU A 170 3.87 23.44 -1.97
C LEU A 170 3.76 24.26 -3.26
N GLY A 171 4.78 24.22 -4.13
CA GLY A 171 4.73 24.83 -5.47
C GLY A 171 3.62 24.23 -6.33
N GLY A 172 3.61 22.91 -6.51
CA GLY A 172 2.58 22.23 -7.29
C GLY A 172 1.18 22.35 -6.68
N LEU A 173 1.08 22.35 -5.35
CA LEU A 173 -0.17 22.52 -4.62
C LEU A 173 -0.80 23.88 -4.89
N LYS A 174 0.01 24.95 -4.87
CA LYS A 174 -0.45 26.33 -5.15
C LYS A 174 -1.01 26.47 -6.56
N ASP A 175 -0.29 25.93 -7.56
CA ASP A 175 -0.72 25.97 -8.95
C ASP A 175 -2.06 25.25 -9.14
N ASN A 176 -2.21 24.07 -8.53
CA ASN A 176 -3.45 23.30 -8.60
C ASN A 176 -4.60 23.96 -7.84
N LEU A 177 -4.36 24.63 -6.70
CA LEU A 177 -5.38 25.42 -6.00
C LEU A 177 -5.92 26.56 -6.88
N VAL A 178 -5.05 27.28 -7.59
CA VAL A 178 -5.46 28.34 -8.54
C VAL A 178 -6.30 27.76 -9.68
N HIS A 179 -5.95 26.56 -10.15
CA HIS A 179 -6.74 25.86 -11.17
C HIS A 179 -8.16 25.54 -10.67
N LEU A 180 -8.28 24.98 -9.46
CA LEU A 180 -9.58 24.66 -8.85
C LEU A 180 -10.39 25.93 -8.56
N GLU A 181 -9.75 27.02 -8.14
CA GLU A 181 -10.41 28.33 -7.97
C GLU A 181 -11.03 28.81 -9.29
N ALA A 182 -10.28 28.74 -10.39
CA ALA A 182 -10.76 29.15 -11.71
C ALA A 182 -11.95 28.30 -12.21
N GLN A 183 -12.06 27.06 -11.75
CA GLN A 183 -13.17 26.14 -12.04
C GLN A 183 -14.34 26.29 -11.07
N GLY A 184 -14.19 27.06 -9.99
CA GLY A 184 -15.20 27.23 -8.95
C GLY A 184 -15.32 26.02 -8.01
N GLU A 185 -14.29 25.20 -7.91
CA GLU A 185 -14.28 23.93 -7.16
C GLU A 185 -13.80 24.07 -5.70
N LEU A 186 -13.46 25.29 -5.27
CA LEU A 186 -13.06 25.60 -3.89
C LEU A 186 -14.22 26.08 -3.01
N ASN A 187 -15.46 25.76 -3.37
CA ASN A 187 -16.66 26.08 -2.57
C ASN A 187 -16.77 27.58 -2.19
N GLY A 188 -16.40 28.47 -3.12
CA GLY A 188 -16.43 29.92 -2.94
C GLY A 188 -15.21 30.52 -2.22
N LEU A 189 -14.21 29.71 -1.84
CA LEU A 189 -12.93 30.18 -1.33
C LEU A 189 -11.95 30.50 -2.47
N THR A 190 -11.03 31.43 -2.21
CA THR A 190 -9.87 31.66 -3.09
C THR A 190 -8.72 30.73 -2.71
N ALA A 191 -7.78 30.50 -3.62
CA ALA A 191 -6.56 29.74 -3.34
C ALA A 191 -5.79 30.34 -2.15
N ASP A 192 -5.66 31.67 -2.12
CA ASP A 192 -5.00 32.39 -1.02
C ASP A 192 -5.72 32.20 0.32
N ALA A 193 -7.06 32.17 0.34
CA ALA A 193 -7.83 31.94 1.56
C ALA A 193 -7.63 30.52 2.11
N VAL A 194 -7.55 29.51 1.23
CA VAL A 194 -7.23 28.14 1.62
C VAL A 194 -5.81 28.07 2.18
N LEU A 195 -4.82 28.63 1.48
CA LEU A 195 -3.42 28.62 1.93
C LEU A 195 -3.25 29.31 3.29
N ALA A 196 -3.92 30.45 3.50
CA ALA A 196 -3.85 31.20 4.74
C ALA A 196 -4.56 30.51 5.92
N SER A 197 -5.64 29.76 5.65
CA SER A 197 -6.39 29.04 6.69
C SER A 197 -5.78 27.69 7.08
N CYS A 198 -4.85 27.19 6.26
CA CYS A 198 -4.20 25.90 6.42
C CYS A 198 -2.72 26.01 6.81
N ASP A 199 -2.27 27.15 7.35
CA ASP A 199 -0.85 27.38 7.71
C ASP A 199 -0.32 26.35 8.73
N GLU A 200 -1.17 25.93 9.67
CA GLU A 200 -0.86 24.91 10.68
C GLU A 200 -0.62 23.51 10.08
N VAL A 201 -1.06 23.24 8.85
CA VAL A 201 -0.80 21.97 8.15
C VAL A 201 0.14 22.13 6.96
N LEU A 202 0.30 23.35 6.43
CA LEU A 202 1.16 23.69 5.30
C LEU A 202 2.52 24.22 5.75
N ASN A 203 3.23 23.44 6.55
CA ASN A 203 4.60 23.72 6.96
C ASN A 203 5.42 22.42 7.05
N VAL A 204 6.75 22.56 7.09
CA VAL A 204 7.70 21.43 7.09
C VAL A 204 7.55 20.55 8.34
N ASP A 205 7.25 21.12 9.51
CA ASP A 205 7.08 20.34 10.75
C ASP A 205 5.84 19.45 10.67
N SER A 206 4.71 20.02 10.25
CA SER A 206 3.48 19.24 10.04
C SER A 206 3.66 18.16 8.96
N PHE A 207 4.34 18.49 7.86
CA PHE A 207 4.63 17.51 6.80
C PHE A 207 5.55 16.39 7.30
N SER A 208 6.61 16.71 8.06
CA SER A 208 7.52 15.72 8.61
C SER A 208 6.88 14.79 9.62
N ARG A 209 5.94 15.29 10.42
CA ARG A 209 5.14 14.48 11.34
C ARG A 209 4.18 13.54 10.59
N VAL A 210 3.62 13.96 9.46
CA VAL A 210 2.81 13.07 8.63
C VAL A 210 3.66 11.97 8.00
N VAL A 211 4.89 12.29 7.57
CA VAL A 211 5.82 11.27 7.08
C VAL A 211 6.22 10.31 8.20
N GLY A 212 6.63 10.82 9.37
CA GLY A 212 6.96 9.99 10.53
C GLY A 212 5.77 9.15 11.03
N MET A 213 4.54 9.65 10.91
CA MET A 213 3.34 8.84 11.14
C MET A 213 3.31 7.61 10.24
N PHE A 214 3.58 7.74 8.95
CA PHE A 214 3.62 6.57 8.07
C PHE A 214 4.75 5.62 8.50
N GLU A 215 5.98 6.10 8.71
CA GLU A 215 7.08 5.23 9.16
C GLU A 215 6.75 4.44 10.44
N MET A 216 6.06 5.05 11.40
CA MET A 216 5.74 4.41 12.68
C MET A 216 4.52 3.47 12.63
N ASN A 217 3.60 3.66 11.69
CA ASN A 217 2.27 3.01 11.72
C ASN A 217 2.01 2.12 10.50
N ASN A 218 2.93 2.12 9.54
CA ASN A 218 2.80 1.39 8.30
C ASN A 218 2.82 -0.13 8.52
N ILE A 219 1.87 -0.82 7.89
CA ILE A 219 1.81 -2.28 7.87
C ILE A 219 2.25 -2.75 6.50
N SER A 220 3.32 -3.54 6.45
CA SER A 220 3.73 -4.24 5.23
C SER A 220 2.60 -5.16 4.77
N MET A 221 2.28 -5.06 3.49
CA MET A 221 1.26 -5.87 2.86
C MET A 221 1.82 -6.48 1.60
N GLU A 222 1.41 -7.72 1.37
CA GLU A 222 1.61 -8.40 0.11
C GLU A 222 0.23 -8.72 -0.46
N ILE A 223 0.06 -8.40 -1.74
CA ILE A 223 -1.11 -8.77 -2.51
C ILE A 223 -0.63 -9.75 -3.56
N ASP A 224 -1.03 -11.01 -3.40
CA ASP A 224 -0.74 -12.07 -4.35
C ASP A 224 -1.06 -11.63 -5.79
N HIS A 225 -0.23 -12.06 -6.73
CA HIS A 225 -0.53 -11.88 -8.13
C HIS A 225 -1.86 -12.60 -8.48
N PRO A 226 -2.80 -11.98 -9.21
CA PRO A 226 -4.09 -12.61 -9.52
C PRO A 226 -4.00 -14.01 -10.15
N PHE A 227 -2.95 -14.24 -10.96
CA PHE A 227 -2.69 -15.54 -11.57
C PHE A 227 -2.05 -16.56 -10.61
N HIS A 228 -1.33 -16.12 -9.57
CA HIS A 228 -0.81 -17.01 -8.53
C HIS A 228 -1.97 -17.71 -7.82
N ALA A 229 -2.89 -16.93 -7.26
CA ALA A 229 -4.06 -17.46 -6.56
C ALA A 229 -5.00 -18.28 -7.48
N LEU A 230 -5.07 -17.91 -8.77
CA LEU A 230 -5.80 -18.72 -9.76
C LEU A 230 -5.12 -20.08 -9.96
N GLY A 231 -3.80 -20.11 -10.07
CA GLY A 231 -3.01 -21.35 -10.17
C GLY A 231 -3.14 -22.24 -8.93
N GLU A 232 -3.07 -21.66 -7.73
CA GLU A 232 -3.28 -22.38 -6.45
C GLU A 232 -4.67 -23.01 -6.41
N ALA A 233 -5.73 -22.22 -6.64
CA ALA A 233 -7.11 -22.70 -6.62
C ALA A 233 -7.38 -23.83 -7.63
N LEU A 234 -6.74 -23.79 -8.80
CA LEU A 234 -6.81 -24.85 -9.81
C LEU A 234 -6.02 -26.12 -9.41
N SER A 235 -5.04 -25.98 -8.51
CA SER A 235 -4.15 -27.07 -8.08
C SER A 235 -4.65 -27.81 -6.85
N GLU A 236 -5.32 -27.12 -5.93
CA GLU A 236 -5.90 -27.66 -4.69
C GLU A 236 -7.11 -28.58 -4.89
N ALA A 237 -7.68 -28.64 -6.10
CA ALA A 237 -8.79 -29.54 -6.40
C ALA A 237 -8.41 -31.03 -6.16
N SER A 238 -9.25 -31.73 -5.41
CA SER A 238 -9.13 -33.16 -5.12
C SER A 238 -9.16 -34.02 -6.38
N PRO A 239 -8.64 -35.27 -6.35
CA PRO A 239 -8.68 -36.18 -7.50
C PRO A 239 -10.10 -36.49 -8.01
N GLU A 240 -11.10 -36.40 -7.14
CA GLU A 240 -12.52 -36.59 -7.47
C GLU A 240 -13.09 -35.34 -8.16
N GLU A 241 -12.74 -34.14 -7.68
CA GLU A 241 -13.05 -32.86 -8.34
C GLU A 241 -12.35 -32.74 -9.70
N LYS A 242 -11.12 -33.27 -9.84
CA LYS A 242 -10.38 -33.35 -11.11
C LYS A 242 -11.09 -34.19 -12.18
N LYS A 243 -11.97 -35.11 -11.81
CA LYS A 243 -12.70 -35.98 -12.75
C LYS A 243 -13.88 -35.28 -13.41
N ASP A 244 -14.50 -34.34 -12.70
CA ASP A 244 -15.61 -33.51 -13.19
C ASP A 244 -15.16 -32.09 -13.58
N MET A 245 -13.86 -31.81 -13.45
CA MET A 245 -13.23 -30.55 -13.83
C MET A 245 -13.55 -30.21 -15.30
N PRO A 246 -14.26 -29.11 -15.57
CA PRO A 246 -14.50 -28.66 -16.93
C PRO A 246 -13.18 -28.57 -17.72
N PRO A 247 -13.12 -29.05 -18.99
CA PRO A 247 -11.89 -29.03 -19.80
C PRO A 247 -11.21 -27.66 -19.91
N VAL A 248 -12.01 -26.61 -19.72
CA VAL A 248 -11.55 -25.21 -19.68
C VAL A 248 -10.56 -24.93 -18.54
N LEU A 249 -10.75 -25.52 -17.36
CA LEU A 249 -9.88 -25.31 -16.20
C LEU A 249 -8.51 -25.95 -16.43
N ALA A 250 -8.48 -27.12 -17.07
CA ALA A 250 -7.23 -27.79 -17.44
C ALA A 250 -6.43 -26.98 -18.46
N ARG A 251 -7.11 -26.37 -19.46
CA ARG A 251 -6.45 -25.45 -20.42
C ARG A 251 -5.88 -24.22 -19.75
N VAL A 252 -6.66 -23.56 -18.87
CA VAL A 252 -6.19 -22.37 -18.14
C VAL A 252 -4.99 -22.73 -17.26
N LYS A 253 -5.07 -23.84 -16.52
CA LYS A 253 -3.95 -24.33 -15.71
C LYS A 253 -2.68 -24.56 -16.55
N ALA A 254 -2.80 -25.30 -17.65
CA ALA A 254 -1.67 -25.55 -18.54
C ALA A 254 -1.08 -24.25 -19.14
N ALA A 255 -1.93 -23.25 -19.42
CA ALA A 255 -1.48 -21.95 -19.89
C ALA A 255 -0.72 -21.17 -18.81
N LEU A 256 -1.17 -21.21 -17.55
CA LEU A 256 -0.47 -20.61 -16.41
C LEU A 256 0.88 -21.29 -16.16
N GLU A 257 0.92 -22.63 -16.14
CA GLU A 257 2.16 -23.41 -15.97
C GLU A 257 3.15 -23.14 -17.11
N LYS A 258 2.65 -23.03 -18.35
CA LYS A 258 3.49 -22.68 -19.51
C LYS A 258 4.03 -21.26 -19.39
N PHE A 259 3.19 -20.28 -19.02
CA PHE A 259 3.61 -18.90 -18.84
C PHE A 259 4.70 -18.82 -17.77
N ALA A 260 4.47 -19.46 -16.63
CA ALA A 260 5.42 -19.57 -15.54
C ALA A 260 6.76 -20.15 -16.02
N GLU A 261 6.75 -21.30 -16.70
CA GLU A 261 7.99 -21.90 -17.22
C GLU A 261 8.72 -21.02 -18.24
N GLU A 262 7.99 -20.30 -19.11
CA GLU A 262 8.56 -19.37 -20.09
C GLU A 262 9.12 -18.08 -19.46
N HIS A 263 8.56 -17.66 -18.32
CA HIS A 263 8.89 -16.40 -17.63
C HIS A 263 9.58 -16.62 -16.29
N LYS A 264 10.01 -17.85 -15.99
CA LYS A 264 10.85 -18.19 -14.84
C LYS A 264 12.08 -17.30 -14.89
N HIS A 265 12.05 -16.30 -14.03
CA HIS A 265 13.03 -15.23 -14.06
C HIS A 265 14.34 -15.83 -13.56
N HIS A 266 15.33 -15.97 -14.45
CA HIS A 266 16.74 -16.00 -14.08
C HIS A 266 17.09 -14.62 -13.49
N LEU A 267 16.63 -14.32 -12.26
CA LEU A 267 17.17 -13.23 -11.45
C LEU A 267 18.54 -13.66 -10.90
N CYS A 268 19.49 -13.90 -11.79
CA CYS A 268 20.89 -13.76 -11.47
C CYS A 268 21.31 -12.51 -12.22
N GLU A 269 21.61 -11.44 -11.49
CA GLU A 269 22.05 -10.19 -12.11
C GLU A 269 23.22 -10.48 -13.06
N GLU A 270 23.03 -10.20 -14.36
CA GLU A 270 24.13 -9.91 -15.24
C GLU A 270 24.76 -8.60 -14.75
N GLU A 271 25.62 -8.67 -13.72
CA GLU A 271 26.76 -7.78 -13.38
C GLU A 271 27.20 -7.92 -11.91
N HIS A 272 27.56 -9.14 -11.46
CA HIS A 272 28.45 -9.31 -10.31
C HIS A 272 29.75 -10.00 -10.74
N GLU A 273 30.70 -9.22 -11.25
CA GLU A 273 32.13 -9.56 -11.12
C GLU A 273 32.55 -9.35 -9.65
N HIS A 274 32.06 -10.18 -8.74
CA HIS A 274 32.56 -10.23 -7.38
C HIS A 274 33.09 -11.63 -7.10
N GLU A 275 34.42 -11.75 -7.22
CA GLU A 275 35.22 -12.91 -6.81
C GLU A 275 35.20 -13.07 -5.28
N HIS A 276 34.05 -13.24 -4.62
CA HIS A 276 34.04 -13.68 -3.22
C HIS A 276 32.80 -14.53 -2.89
N GLU A 277 33.09 -15.81 -2.61
CA GLU A 277 32.39 -16.80 -1.77
C GLU A 277 30.86 -16.67 -1.57
N GLU A 278 30.12 -17.59 -2.23
CA GLU A 278 28.86 -18.21 -1.76
C GLU A 278 27.82 -17.28 -1.09
N GLU A 279 27.33 -16.27 -1.79
CA GLU A 279 26.00 -15.71 -1.50
C GLU A 279 24.94 -16.53 -2.26
N GLU A 280 24.08 -17.23 -1.51
CA GLU A 280 22.91 -17.92 -2.04
C GLU A 280 22.04 -16.91 -2.81
N CYS A 281 21.91 -17.09 -4.12
CA CYS A 281 20.94 -16.37 -4.93
C CYS A 281 19.53 -16.75 -4.43
N TYR A 282 18.90 -15.87 -3.64
CA TYR A 282 17.50 -15.94 -3.23
C TYR A 282 16.56 -15.63 -4.42
N ALA A 283 16.80 -16.23 -5.59
CA ALA A 283 15.80 -16.22 -6.65
C ALA A 283 14.57 -16.96 -6.09
N LEU A 284 13.58 -16.20 -5.62
CA LEU A 284 12.30 -16.71 -5.19
C LEU A 284 11.76 -17.55 -6.36
N ASP A 285 11.54 -18.84 -6.10
CA ASP A 285 11.08 -19.85 -7.04
C ASP A 285 9.56 -19.64 -7.33
N GLU A 286 9.16 -18.38 -7.58
CA GLU A 286 7.78 -17.95 -7.68
C GLU A 286 7.39 -17.63 -9.13
N ASP A 287 6.43 -18.42 -9.61
CA ASP A 287 5.89 -18.34 -10.97
C ASP A 287 5.19 -17.00 -11.28
N PHE A 288 4.71 -16.30 -10.24
CA PHE A 288 4.01 -15.01 -10.33
C PHE A 288 4.25 -14.19 -9.06
N VAL A 289 5.12 -13.18 -9.16
CA VAL A 289 5.49 -12.32 -8.02
C VAL A 289 4.32 -11.43 -7.60
N GLY A 290 4.01 -11.43 -6.29
CA GLY A 290 3.02 -10.55 -5.69
C GLY A 290 3.39 -9.07 -5.77
N VAL A 291 2.46 -8.20 -5.37
CA VAL A 291 2.74 -6.79 -5.17
C VAL A 291 2.97 -6.56 -3.69
N GLU A 292 4.19 -6.23 -3.33
CA GLU A 292 4.52 -5.71 -2.01
C GLU A 292 4.16 -4.23 -1.92
N GLY A 293 3.71 -3.82 -0.75
CA GLY A 293 3.39 -2.45 -0.47
C GLY A 293 3.11 -2.23 1.00
N THR A 294 2.46 -1.11 1.27
CA THR A 294 2.22 -0.69 2.65
C THR A 294 0.82 -0.15 2.78
N ALA A 295 0.17 -0.49 3.89
CA ALA A 295 -1.16 -0.01 4.21
C ALA A 295 -1.21 0.67 5.57
N LEU A 296 -2.15 1.62 5.66
CA LEU A 296 -2.50 2.29 6.91
C LEU A 296 -3.96 1.95 7.25
N PHE A 297 -4.13 1.00 8.17
CA PHE A 297 -5.44 0.60 8.67
C PHE A 297 -5.77 1.36 9.95
N SER A 298 -6.44 2.52 9.82
CA SER A 298 -6.69 3.43 10.95
C SER A 298 -7.12 2.78 12.28
N GLY A 299 -8.00 1.77 12.25
CA GLY A 299 -8.37 1.04 13.47
C GLY A 299 -7.21 0.24 14.06
N ILE A 300 -6.55 -0.59 13.24
CA ILE A 300 -5.45 -1.48 13.66
C ILE A 300 -4.23 -0.67 14.10
N CYS A 301 -3.84 0.35 13.33
CA CYS A 301 -2.70 1.22 13.63
C CYS A 301 -2.87 2.05 14.93
N THR A 302 -4.06 2.04 15.55
CA THR A 302 -4.29 2.65 16.87
C THR A 302 -4.43 1.65 18.02
N MET A 303 -4.27 0.36 17.76
CA MET A 303 -4.27 -0.68 18.79
C MET A 303 -2.86 -0.84 19.36
N ASN A 304 -2.73 -0.73 20.68
CA ASN A 304 -1.45 -0.87 21.36
C ASN A 304 -1.00 -2.32 21.46
N HIS A 305 0.30 -2.50 21.73
CA HIS A 305 0.91 -3.81 21.92
C HIS A 305 0.57 -4.44 23.28
N SER A 306 0.36 -5.76 23.31
CA SER A 306 0.49 -6.60 24.50
C SER A 306 1.11 -7.96 24.14
N CYS A 307 2.02 -8.48 24.98
CA CYS A 307 2.53 -9.86 24.84
C CYS A 307 1.53 -10.93 25.30
N ASP A 308 0.39 -10.49 25.82
CA ASP A 308 -0.83 -11.27 26.08
C ASP A 308 -2.02 -10.46 25.54
N PRO A 309 -2.25 -10.46 24.21
CA PRO A 309 -3.23 -9.61 23.57
C PRO A 309 -4.65 -10.16 23.70
N ASN A 310 -5.65 -9.27 23.74
CA ASN A 310 -7.07 -9.63 23.72
C ASN A 310 -7.66 -9.62 22.28
N CYS A 311 -6.91 -9.10 21.31
CA CYS A 311 -7.25 -9.16 19.89
C CYS A 311 -6.14 -9.79 19.04
N THR A 312 -6.53 -10.39 17.91
CA THR A 312 -5.63 -10.80 16.82
C THR A 312 -6.06 -10.15 15.51
N VAL A 313 -5.11 -9.99 14.58
CA VAL A 313 -5.36 -9.43 13.25
C VAL A 313 -5.12 -10.50 12.21
N LEU A 314 -6.08 -10.67 11.29
CA LEU A 314 -5.94 -11.48 10.11
C LEU A 314 -5.91 -10.58 8.88
N TYR A 315 -4.78 -10.57 8.18
CA TYR A 315 -4.64 -9.95 6.88
C TYR A 315 -5.03 -10.94 5.80
N THR A 316 -5.84 -10.50 4.85
CA THR A 316 -6.27 -11.31 3.72
C THR A 316 -5.50 -10.90 2.48
N LYS A 317 -5.25 -11.89 1.60
CA LYS A 317 -4.49 -11.73 0.34
C LYS A 317 -5.10 -10.70 -0.64
N ASP A 318 -6.36 -10.29 -0.43
CA ASP A 318 -7.04 -9.25 -1.20
C ASP A 318 -6.86 -7.83 -0.63
N GLY A 319 -6.01 -7.67 0.38
CA GLY A 319 -5.68 -6.37 0.96
C GLY A 319 -6.58 -5.94 2.13
N ALA A 320 -7.48 -6.81 2.60
CA ALA A 320 -8.30 -6.50 3.78
C ALA A 320 -7.63 -6.96 5.08
N ALA A 321 -8.08 -6.39 6.19
CA ALA A 321 -7.61 -6.74 7.53
C ALA A 321 -8.80 -6.85 8.49
N HIS A 322 -8.80 -7.92 9.28
CA HIS A 322 -9.87 -8.25 10.20
C HIS A 322 -9.34 -8.40 11.62
N VAL A 323 -9.98 -7.74 12.58
CA VAL A 323 -9.64 -7.86 13.99
C VAL A 323 -10.64 -8.77 14.69
N PHE A 324 -10.13 -9.76 15.41
CA PHE A 324 -10.94 -10.71 16.18
C PHE A 324 -10.56 -10.66 17.66
N ALA A 325 -11.56 -10.65 18.53
CA ALA A 325 -11.34 -10.90 19.95
C ALA A 325 -10.92 -12.36 20.16
N VAL A 326 -9.85 -12.58 20.92
CA VAL A 326 -9.34 -13.90 21.29
C VAL A 326 -9.59 -14.22 22.77
N GLN A 327 -10.15 -13.26 23.50
CA GLN A 327 -10.56 -13.36 24.91
C GLN A 327 -11.88 -12.61 25.12
N ASP A 328 -12.53 -12.80 26.28
CA ASP A 328 -13.68 -11.97 26.68
C ASP A 328 -13.21 -10.54 27.01
N ILE A 329 -13.83 -9.53 26.41
CA ILE A 329 -13.42 -8.12 26.55
C ILE A 329 -14.57 -7.30 27.20
N PRO A 330 -14.41 -6.85 28.45
CA PRO A 330 -15.34 -5.95 29.12
C PRO A 330 -15.41 -4.56 28.47
N GLU A 331 -16.54 -3.86 28.67
CA GLU A 331 -16.69 -2.47 28.23
C GLU A 331 -15.64 -1.56 28.90
N GLY A 332 -14.92 -0.79 28.09
CA GLY A 332 -13.88 0.13 28.54
C GLY A 332 -12.49 -0.48 28.69
N GLU A 333 -12.32 -1.78 28.46
CA GLU A 333 -11.01 -2.40 28.33
C GLU A 333 -10.36 -2.01 26.99
N GLU A 334 -9.05 -1.76 27.02
CA GLU A 334 -8.27 -1.42 25.83
C GLU A 334 -8.12 -2.62 24.91
N LEU A 335 -8.25 -2.41 23.59
CA LEU A 335 -8.01 -3.44 22.60
C LEU A 335 -6.52 -3.47 22.27
N CYS A 336 -5.88 -4.61 22.52
CA CYS A 336 -4.45 -4.79 22.29
C CYS A 336 -4.21 -5.95 21.32
N ILE A 337 -3.23 -5.76 20.43
CA ILE A 337 -2.72 -6.78 19.50
C ILE A 337 -1.26 -7.08 19.84
N SER A 338 -0.69 -8.15 19.29
CA SER A 338 0.78 -8.31 19.32
C SER A 338 1.41 -7.69 18.09
N TYR A 339 2.59 -7.10 18.26
CA TYR A 339 3.42 -6.54 17.17
C TYR A 339 4.54 -7.50 16.77
N ILE A 340 4.76 -8.51 17.60
CA ILE A 340 5.90 -9.43 17.54
C ILE A 340 5.41 -10.87 17.76
N ASP A 341 6.29 -11.83 17.53
CA ASP A 341 6.06 -13.19 18.01
C ASP A 341 6.09 -13.21 19.55
N VAL A 342 5.05 -13.78 20.17
CA VAL A 342 4.91 -13.83 21.63
C VAL A 342 5.42 -15.14 22.23
N ASP A 343 5.86 -16.10 21.41
CA ASP A 343 6.35 -17.41 21.87
C ASP A 343 7.81 -17.38 22.35
N GLN A 344 8.45 -16.21 22.28
CA GLN A 344 9.83 -15.96 22.69
C GLN A 344 9.98 -15.60 24.18
N GLU A 345 11.21 -15.65 24.71
CA GLU A 345 11.54 -15.23 26.09
C GLU A 345 11.43 -13.70 26.27
N VAL A 346 11.28 -13.21 27.52
CA VAL A 346 11.04 -11.77 27.78
C VAL A 346 12.13 -10.86 27.23
N ASP A 347 13.40 -11.27 27.31
CA ASP A 347 14.53 -10.49 26.81
C ASP A 347 14.52 -10.39 25.27
N GLU A 348 14.14 -11.47 24.58
CA GLU A 348 14.00 -11.51 23.12
C GLU A 348 12.82 -10.65 22.65
N ARG A 349 11.67 -10.73 23.35
CA ARG A 349 10.52 -9.87 23.07
C ARG A 349 10.83 -8.39 23.28
N GLU A 350 11.62 -8.05 24.30
CA GLU A 350 12.09 -6.68 24.52
C GLU A 350 12.98 -6.19 23.39
N GLU A 351 13.85 -7.07 22.86
CA GLU A 351 14.70 -6.76 21.72
C GLU A 351 13.86 -6.49 20.46
N CYS A 352 12.89 -7.35 20.13
CA CYS A 352 11.99 -7.13 18.99
C CYS A 352 11.14 -5.85 19.14
N LEU A 353 10.85 -5.42 20.37
CA LEU A 353 10.09 -4.19 20.62
C LEU A 353 10.93 -2.90 20.59
N ARG A 354 12.27 -2.99 20.52
CA ARG A 354 13.14 -1.79 20.50
C ARG A 354 12.84 -0.89 19.30
N GLU A 355 12.51 -1.48 18.16
CA GLU A 355 12.15 -0.75 16.93
C GLU A 355 10.92 0.15 17.11
N TYR A 356 10.03 -0.21 18.04
CA TYR A 356 8.83 0.56 18.37
C TYR A 356 9.07 1.63 19.45
N GLN A 357 10.31 1.75 19.95
CA GLN A 357 10.75 2.80 20.88
C GLN A 357 9.95 2.86 22.20
N PHE A 358 9.49 1.72 22.72
CA PHE A 358 8.86 1.63 24.05
C PHE A 358 9.31 0.38 24.81
N VAL A 359 9.08 0.38 26.13
CA VAL A 359 9.28 -0.80 26.98
C VAL A 359 7.91 -1.40 27.31
N CYS A 360 7.71 -2.68 27.00
CA CYS A 360 6.44 -3.35 27.30
C CYS A 360 6.24 -3.52 28.81
N HIS A 361 5.09 -3.07 29.31
CA HIS A 361 4.68 -3.19 30.71
C HIS A 361 3.41 -4.05 30.87
N CYS A 362 3.13 -4.93 29.90
CA CYS A 362 2.01 -5.87 30.04
C CYS A 362 2.23 -6.83 31.23
N ALA A 363 1.14 -7.39 31.76
CA ALA A 363 1.17 -8.25 32.94
C ALA A 363 2.15 -9.42 32.80
N ARG A 364 2.20 -10.05 31.62
CA ARG A 364 3.12 -11.15 31.31
C ARG A 364 4.59 -10.73 31.43
N CYS A 365 4.99 -9.63 30.78
CA CYS A 365 6.38 -9.15 30.87
C CYS A 365 6.76 -8.75 32.30
N GLU A 366 5.86 -8.11 33.06
CA GLU A 366 6.15 -7.75 34.45
C GLU A 366 6.26 -8.96 35.39
N GLU A 367 5.60 -10.07 35.09
CA GLU A 367 5.72 -11.32 35.84
C GLU A 367 7.01 -12.06 35.48
N GLU A 368 7.31 -12.18 34.19
CA GLU A 368 8.51 -12.88 33.71
C GLU A 368 9.82 -12.18 34.15
N ARG A 369 9.89 -10.84 34.17
CA ARG A 369 11.07 -10.09 34.68
C ARG A 369 11.36 -10.28 36.17
N LYS A 370 10.37 -10.73 36.95
CA LYS A 370 10.52 -10.95 38.40
C LYS A 370 11.02 -12.34 38.74
N SER A 371 10.99 -13.26 37.76
CA SER A 371 11.43 -14.64 37.87
C SER A 371 12.91 -14.75 37.56
#